data_AF-X0UKG5-F1
#
_entry.id   AF-X0UKG5-F1
#
_cell.length_a   1.000
_cell.length_b   1.000
_cell.length_c   1.000
_cell.angle_alpha   90.00
_cell.angle_beta   90.00
_cell.angle_gamma   90.00
#
_symmetry.space_group_name_H-M   'P 1'
#
loop_
_entity.id
_entity.type
_entity.pdbx_description
1 polymer ?
#
loop_
_entity_poly.entity_id
_entity_poly.type
_entity_poly.pdbx_seq_one_letter_code
_entity_poly.pdbx_strand_id
1 'polypeptide(L)'
;PVIDFGWMMAIGLSVTFLTSFLLFPSVLMLLKKSSPSITDKRQSAITSRLASIARFHGGKVIILSILLAVISVIGIAKLKVENGFINYFSKKTEIYQGMKLIDDKLGGTFPLDIILHFGEQHGNSAADDNLVDTDDDDFLEEDDWAGDHDPRDYWLTPYKVERIKEVHDYLAGLPEIGKVLSLASVIRVAEQLHEGKEFDGIELGVLNKKIPDRIRSDMVDPYVSIDNNEARISLRILDSLEDIRRKELLERISSDLSSKFGLS
;
A
#
# COMPACT_ATOMS: atom_id res chain seq x y z
N PRO A 1 10.60 3.53 16.77
CA PRO A 1 11.49 4.37 15.94
C PRO A 1 11.43 5.87 16.28
N VAL A 2 10.26 6.54 16.15
CA VAL A 2 10.14 7.98 16.44
C VAL A 2 10.31 8.29 17.93
N ILE A 3 9.76 7.43 18.78
CA ILE A 3 9.90 7.53 20.24
C ILE A 3 11.37 7.37 20.66
N ASP A 4 12.06 6.38 20.09
CA ASP A 4 13.49 6.13 20.37
C ASP A 4 14.36 7.30 19.91
N PHE A 5 14.04 7.90 18.76
CA PHE A 5 14.69 9.12 18.27
C PHE A 5 14.45 10.31 19.20
N GLY A 6 13.23 10.45 19.72
CA GLY A 6 12.90 11.44 20.75
C GLY A 6 13.77 11.30 22.00
N TRP A 7 13.93 10.07 22.51
CA TRP A 7 14.81 9.78 23.64
C TRP A 7 16.28 10.07 23.36
N MET A 8 16.79 9.71 22.17
CA MET A 8 18.16 10.03 21.76
C MET A 8 18.41 11.55 21.73
N MET A 9 17.47 12.32 21.16
CA MET A 9 17.58 13.79 21.14
C MET A 9 17.51 14.39 22.55
N ALA A 10 16.59 13.91 23.39
CA ALA A 10 16.45 14.40 24.76
C ALA A 10 17.73 14.19 25.57
N ILE A 11 18.31 12.98 25.52
CA ILE A 11 19.58 12.67 26.18
C ILE A 11 20.70 13.55 25.63
N GLY A 12 20.80 13.72 24.31
CA GLY A 12 21.80 14.57 23.67
C GLY A 12 21.71 16.03 24.14
N LEU A 13 20.49 16.58 24.22
CA LEU A 13 20.24 17.92 24.74
C LEU A 13 20.57 18.04 26.23
N SER A 14 20.22 17.04 27.05
CA SER A 14 20.56 17.01 28.47
C SER A 14 22.07 17.00 28.69
N VAL A 15 22.83 16.17 27.96
CA VAL A 15 24.29 16.14 28.03
C VAL A 15 24.90 17.46 27.58
N THR A 16 24.39 18.02 26.48
CA THR A 16 24.85 19.34 25.97
C THR A 16 24.59 20.44 26.99
N PHE A 17 23.41 20.46 27.60
CA PHE A 17 23.05 21.41 28.64
C PHE A 17 23.95 21.28 29.87
N LEU A 18 24.10 20.08 30.41
CA LEU A 18 24.96 19.83 31.57
C LEU A 18 26.41 20.22 31.28
N THR A 19 26.93 19.89 30.10
CA THR A 19 28.30 20.23 29.73
C THR A 19 28.47 21.74 29.55
N SER A 20 27.53 22.42 28.91
CA SER A 20 27.61 23.85 28.64
C SER A 20 27.44 24.71 29.90
N PHE A 21 26.70 24.23 30.91
CA PHE A 21 26.41 25.00 32.13
C PHE A 21 27.16 24.53 33.39
N LEU A 22 27.63 23.28 33.48
CA LEU A 22 28.50 22.84 34.59
C LEU A 22 29.96 22.78 34.15
N LEU A 23 30.26 22.01 33.11
CA LEU A 23 31.64 21.72 32.74
C LEU A 23 32.34 22.98 32.23
N PHE A 24 31.72 23.73 31.31
CA PHE A 24 32.33 24.92 30.74
C PHE A 24 32.67 26.00 31.79
N PRO A 25 31.77 26.41 32.71
CA PRO A 25 32.12 27.32 33.80
C PRO A 25 33.19 26.76 34.76
N SER A 26 33.15 25.46 35.05
CA SER A 26 34.14 24.81 35.93
C SER A 26 35.55 24.88 35.33
N VAL A 27 35.67 24.63 34.02
CA VAL A 27 36.93 24.77 33.30
C VAL A 27 37.38 26.23 33.26
N LEU A 28 36.46 27.18 33.06
CA LEU A 28 36.78 28.61 33.11
C LEU A 28 37.34 29.06 34.47
N MET A 29 36.89 28.48 35.58
CA MET A 29 37.45 28.77 36.91
C MET A 29 38.89 28.28 37.08
N LEU A 30 39.28 27.22 36.37
CA LEU A 30 40.65 26.67 36.40
C LEU A 30 41.61 27.47 35.49
N LEU A 31 41.08 28.19 34.52
CA LEU A 31 41.87 29.03 33.62
C LEU A 31 42.27 30.34 34.32
N LYS A 32 43.54 30.71 34.19
CA LYS A 32 44.04 31.98 34.72
C LYS A 32 43.28 33.14 34.07
N LYS A 33 42.78 34.05 34.89
CA LYS A 33 42.10 35.26 34.43
C LYS A 33 43.03 36.04 33.50
N SER A 34 42.75 36.00 32.20
CA SER A 34 43.41 36.88 31.25
C SER A 34 42.84 38.29 31.45
N SER A 35 43.71 39.31 31.56
CA SER A 35 43.22 40.67 31.53
C SER A 35 42.60 40.90 30.15
N PRO A 36 41.34 41.36 30.07
CA PRO A 36 40.77 41.67 28.77
C PRO A 36 41.63 42.79 28.17
N SER A 37 42.44 42.47 27.15
CA SER A 37 42.86 43.52 26.23
C SER A 37 41.58 43.95 25.55
N ILE A 38 41.02 45.09 25.97
CA ILE A 38 39.99 45.78 25.22
C ILE A 38 40.67 46.25 23.95
N THR A 39 40.81 45.34 22.99
CA THR A 39 41.04 45.73 21.61
C THR A 39 39.77 46.44 21.23
N ASP A 40 39.92 47.74 20.95
CA ASP A 40 38.85 48.61 20.49
C ASP A 40 37.99 47.85 19.49
N LYS A 41 36.69 47.82 19.76
CA LYS A 41 35.70 47.16 18.92
C LYS A 41 35.79 47.78 17.52
N ARG A 42 36.60 47.19 16.63
CA ARG A 42 36.37 47.28 15.20
C ARG A 42 34.96 46.74 15.01
N GLN A 43 33.98 47.64 14.95
CA GLN A 43 32.64 47.30 14.49
C GLN A 43 32.86 46.54 13.19
N SER A 44 32.53 45.24 13.19
CA SER A 44 32.64 44.44 11.99
C SER A 44 31.90 45.19 10.89
N ALA A 45 32.62 45.56 9.83
CA ALA A 45 32.06 46.36 8.75
C ALA A 45 30.82 45.71 8.15
N ILE A 46 30.71 44.38 8.26
CA ILE A 46 29.55 43.59 7.84
C ILE A 46 28.36 43.85 8.77
N THR A 47 28.55 43.77 10.09
CA THR A 47 27.49 44.01 11.07
C THR A 47 26.97 45.44 11.02
N SER A 48 27.87 46.43 10.86
CA SER A 48 27.45 47.83 10.74
C SER A 48 26.71 48.12 9.43
N ARG A 49 27.09 47.48 8.32
CA ARG A 49 26.39 47.54 7.03
C ARG A 49 25.01 46.87 7.08
N LEU A 50 24.89 45.67 7.68
CA LEU A 50 23.58 45.04 7.85
C LEU A 50 22.66 45.89 8.74
N ALA A 51 23.21 46.46 9.82
CA ALA A 51 22.46 47.32 10.71
C ALA A 51 22.03 48.65 10.06
N SER A 52 22.82 49.20 9.14
CA SER A 52 22.43 50.39 8.38
C SER A 52 21.38 50.05 7.33
N ILE A 53 21.49 48.91 6.63
CA ILE A 53 20.47 48.42 5.70
C ILE A 53 19.14 48.21 6.41
N ALA A 54 19.14 47.54 7.58
CA ALA A 54 17.93 47.33 8.37
C ALA A 54 17.31 48.64 8.87
N ARG A 55 18.12 49.65 9.24
CA ARG A 55 17.61 50.96 9.70
C ARG A 55 17.08 51.84 8.57
N PHE A 56 17.82 51.99 7.49
CA PHE A 56 17.45 52.91 6.39
C PHE A 56 16.47 52.28 5.39
N HIS A 57 16.41 50.96 5.30
CA HIS A 57 15.54 50.23 4.36
C HIS A 57 14.63 49.21 5.05
N GLY A 58 14.33 49.37 6.34
CA GLY A 58 13.57 48.40 7.14
C GLY A 58 12.26 47.95 6.52
N GLY A 59 11.47 48.86 5.94
CA GLY A 59 10.24 48.51 5.23
C GLY A 59 10.48 47.60 4.02
N LYS A 60 11.52 47.86 3.21
CA LYS A 60 11.89 47.00 2.07
C LYS A 60 12.39 45.64 2.53
N VAL A 61 13.14 45.58 3.64
CA VAL A 61 13.61 44.33 4.24
C VAL A 61 12.43 43.48 4.71
N ILE A 62 11.43 44.08 5.37
CA ILE A 62 10.22 43.38 5.81
C ILE A 62 9.44 42.83 4.61
N ILE A 63 9.22 43.64 3.57
CA ILE A 63 8.54 43.20 2.34
C ILE A 63 9.28 42.04 1.68
N LEU A 64 10.60 42.12 1.56
CA LEU A 64 11.43 41.05 0.99
C LEU A 64 11.36 39.77 1.83
N SER A 65 11.41 39.88 3.15
CA SER A 65 11.29 38.73 4.05
C SER A 65 9.91 38.07 3.96
N ILE A 66 8.84 38.86 3.88
CA ILE A 66 7.48 38.32 3.67
C ILE A 66 7.39 37.64 2.31
N LEU A 67 7.93 38.25 1.25
CA LEU A 67 7.97 37.65 -0.08
C LEU A 67 8.70 36.31 -0.07
N LEU A 68 9.89 36.23 0.55
CA LEU A 68 10.66 35.00 0.71
C LEU A 68 9.91 33.96 1.54
N ALA A 69 9.22 34.37 2.61
CA ALA A 69 8.40 33.48 3.41
C ALA A 69 7.24 32.89 2.59
N VAL A 70 6.53 33.71 1.82
CA VAL A 70 5.45 33.25 0.94
C VAL A 70 5.97 32.28 -0.13
N ILE A 71 7.09 32.60 -0.79
CA ILE A 71 7.74 31.70 -1.75
C ILE A 71 8.12 30.37 -1.08
N SER A 72 8.64 30.42 0.15
CA SER A 72 9.00 29.22 0.91
C SER A 72 7.78 28.36 1.22
N VAL A 73 6.68 28.97 1.67
CA VAL A 73 5.42 28.27 1.94
C VAL A 73 4.87 27.63 0.67
N ILE A 74 4.88 28.35 -0.46
CA ILE A 74 4.49 27.81 -1.77
C ILE A 74 5.39 26.62 -2.17
N GLY A 75 6.69 26.73 -1.95
CA GLY A 75 7.66 25.66 -2.21
C GLY A 75 7.38 24.42 -1.36
N ILE A 76 7.14 24.59 -0.06
CA ILE A 76 6.78 23.52 0.88
C ILE A 76 5.47 22.84 0.45
N ALA A 77 4.46 23.61 0.06
CA ALA A 77 3.19 23.08 -0.40
C ALA A 77 3.29 22.26 -1.70
N LYS A 78 4.35 22.45 -2.50
CA LYS A 78 4.62 21.68 -3.72
C LYS A 78 5.48 20.44 -3.49
N LEU A 79 5.95 20.19 -2.27
CA LEU A 79 6.71 18.97 -1.96
C LEU A 79 5.81 17.75 -2.15
N LYS A 80 6.15 16.92 -3.14
CA LYS A 80 5.50 15.64 -3.39
C LYS A 80 6.35 14.54 -2.73
N VAL A 81 5.70 13.64 -2.02
CA VAL A 81 6.38 12.51 -1.39
C VAL A 81 6.46 11.37 -2.40
N GLU A 82 7.64 11.17 -2.98
CA GLU A 82 7.96 9.95 -3.72
C GLU A 82 8.15 8.81 -2.72
N ASN A 83 7.35 7.74 -2.86
CA ASN A 83 7.35 6.62 -1.92
C ASN A 83 8.01 5.35 -2.48
N GLY A 84 8.75 5.46 -3.59
CA GLY A 84 9.49 4.34 -4.18
C GLY A 84 10.66 3.93 -3.29
N PHE A 85 10.66 2.69 -2.82
CA PHE A 85 11.75 2.17 -1.97
C PHE A 85 13.05 2.09 -2.75
N ILE A 86 12.97 1.75 -4.04
CA ILE A 86 14.13 1.72 -4.94
C ILE A 86 14.83 3.09 -5.06
N ASN A 87 14.11 4.20 -4.87
CA ASN A 87 14.66 5.55 -4.96
C ASN A 87 15.52 5.95 -3.75
N TYR A 88 15.47 5.20 -2.64
CA TYR A 88 16.42 5.40 -1.52
C TYR A 88 17.85 4.98 -1.87
N PHE A 89 18.02 4.19 -2.94
CA PHE A 89 19.31 3.70 -3.38
C PHE A 89 19.76 4.40 -4.66
N SER A 90 21.05 4.79 -4.71
CA SER A 90 21.61 5.40 -5.92
C SER A 90 21.56 4.43 -7.10
N LYS A 91 21.28 4.96 -8.31
CA LYS A 91 21.19 4.19 -9.57
C LYS A 91 22.44 3.33 -9.88
N LYS A 92 23.58 3.65 -9.28
CA LYS A 92 24.87 2.94 -9.46
C LYS A 92 25.05 1.74 -8.52
N THR A 93 24.21 1.59 -7.51
CA THR A 93 24.31 0.48 -6.55
C THR A 93 23.81 -0.83 -7.17
N GLU A 94 24.42 -1.95 -6.76
CA GLU A 94 23.95 -3.29 -7.14
C GLU A 94 22.51 -3.53 -6.67
N ILE A 95 22.14 -2.99 -5.51
CA ILE A 95 20.78 -3.05 -4.96
C ILE A 95 19.77 -2.42 -5.93
N TYR A 96 20.04 -1.20 -6.42
CA TYR A 96 19.16 -0.55 -7.40
C TYR A 96 19.06 -1.36 -8.70
N GLN A 97 20.20 -1.81 -9.24
CA GLN A 97 20.24 -2.54 -10.52
C GLN A 97 19.54 -3.90 -10.42
N GLY A 98 19.73 -4.62 -9.32
CA GLY A 98 19.10 -5.90 -9.05
C GLY A 98 17.58 -5.76 -8.87
N MET A 99 17.13 -4.79 -8.04
CA MET A 99 15.70 -4.54 -7.88
C MET A 99 15.06 -4.12 -9.18
N LYS A 100 15.67 -3.21 -9.95
CA LYS A 100 15.17 -2.81 -11.26
C LYS A 100 15.05 -3.99 -12.23
N LEU A 101 16.05 -4.86 -12.27
CA LEU A 101 16.02 -6.07 -13.11
C LEU A 101 14.86 -7.00 -12.73
N ILE A 102 14.63 -7.21 -11.43
CA ILE A 102 13.50 -8.01 -10.93
C ILE A 102 12.18 -7.36 -11.31
N ASP A 103 12.06 -6.05 -11.13
CA ASP A 103 10.87 -5.27 -11.46
C ASP A 103 10.52 -5.44 -12.96
N ASP A 104 11.50 -5.21 -13.83
CA ASP A 104 11.37 -5.25 -15.30
C ASP A 104 11.15 -6.68 -15.85
N LYS A 105 11.72 -7.71 -15.21
CA LYS A 105 11.71 -9.09 -15.74
C LYS A 105 10.72 -10.01 -15.05
N LEU A 106 10.40 -9.77 -13.79
CA LEU A 106 9.53 -10.62 -12.95
C LEU A 106 8.21 -9.93 -12.59
N GLY A 107 7.96 -8.72 -13.13
CA GLY A 107 6.67 -8.04 -13.05
C GLY A 107 6.41 -7.41 -11.69
N GLY A 108 7.41 -6.72 -11.12
CA GLY A 108 7.24 -5.94 -9.89
C GLY A 108 7.95 -6.49 -8.65
N THR A 109 8.33 -5.59 -7.77
CA THR A 109 9.10 -5.87 -6.54
C THR A 109 8.30 -5.60 -5.28
N PHE A 110 7.25 -4.76 -5.35
CA PHE A 110 6.45 -4.38 -4.19
C PHE A 110 5.14 -5.19 -4.15
N PRO A 111 4.94 -6.07 -3.14
CA PRO A 111 3.73 -6.87 -3.04
C PRO A 111 2.54 -6.03 -2.51
N LEU A 112 1.36 -6.27 -3.06
CA LEU A 112 0.07 -5.79 -2.55
C LEU A 112 -0.93 -6.95 -2.63
N ASP A 113 -1.71 -7.13 -1.57
CA ASP A 113 -2.79 -8.11 -1.55
C ASP A 113 -4.13 -7.40 -1.40
N ILE A 114 -5.10 -7.81 -2.21
CA ILE A 114 -6.48 -7.34 -2.16
C ILE A 114 -7.33 -8.53 -1.73
N ILE A 115 -8.10 -8.36 -0.67
CA ILE A 115 -9.04 -9.37 -0.17
C ILE A 115 -10.45 -8.95 -0.59
N LEU A 116 -11.11 -9.82 -1.34
CA LEU A 116 -12.49 -9.66 -1.76
C LEU A 116 -13.38 -10.44 -0.80
N HIS A 117 -14.29 -9.74 -0.11
CA HIS A 117 -15.27 -10.35 0.77
C HIS A 117 -16.58 -10.56 0.00
N PHE A 118 -17.13 -11.78 0.01
CA PHE A 118 -18.38 -12.10 -0.68
C PHE A 118 -19.63 -12.07 0.22
N GLY A 119 -19.52 -11.53 1.44
CA GLY A 119 -20.60 -11.49 2.43
C GLY A 119 -20.90 -12.86 3.05
N GLU A 120 -21.94 -12.98 3.89
CA GLU A 120 -22.44 -14.31 4.28
C GLU A 120 -23.36 -14.86 3.19
N GLN A 121 -23.31 -16.18 2.95
CA GLN A 121 -24.21 -16.82 1.98
C GLN A 121 -25.66 -16.68 2.44
N HIS A 122 -26.38 -15.70 1.89
CA HIS A 122 -27.81 -15.90 1.70
C HIS A 122 -27.96 -16.89 0.55
N GLY A 123 -28.20 -18.15 0.90
CA GLY A 123 -28.44 -19.23 -0.06
C GLY A 123 -29.43 -18.78 -1.13
N ASN A 124 -29.13 -19.13 -2.38
CA ASN A 124 -29.91 -18.84 -3.58
C ASN A 124 -31.42 -18.77 -3.34
N SER A 125 -31.94 -17.56 -3.11
CA SER A 125 -33.32 -17.18 -3.43
C SER A 125 -33.26 -16.34 -4.70
N ALA A 126 -32.83 -16.98 -5.78
CA ALA A 126 -32.95 -16.50 -7.14
C ALA A 126 -33.56 -17.62 -7.99
N ALA A 127 -34.67 -18.16 -7.51
CA ALA A 127 -35.72 -18.71 -8.34
C ALA A 127 -36.88 -17.72 -8.24
N ASP A 128 -36.79 -16.66 -9.04
CA ASP A 128 -37.89 -15.73 -9.27
C ASP A 128 -39.00 -16.46 -10.01
N ASP A 129 -40.09 -16.66 -9.28
CA ASP A 129 -41.48 -16.49 -9.71
C ASP A 129 -41.89 -17.16 -11.02
N ASN A 130 -42.15 -18.47 -10.96
CA ASN A 130 -43.22 -19.12 -11.72
C ASN A 130 -43.64 -20.40 -10.97
N LEU A 131 -44.34 -20.22 -9.85
CA LEU A 131 -45.13 -21.30 -9.26
C LEU A 131 -46.42 -21.43 -10.09
N VAL A 132 -46.40 -22.35 -11.05
CA VAL A 132 -47.64 -22.93 -11.58
C VAL A 132 -48.18 -23.85 -10.49
N ASP A 133 -49.29 -23.40 -9.92
CA ASP A 133 -50.18 -24.14 -9.04
C ASP A 133 -50.51 -25.50 -9.68
N THR A 134 -49.90 -26.57 -9.16
CA THR A 134 -50.31 -27.94 -9.46
C THR A 134 -50.36 -28.68 -8.15
N ASP A 135 -51.58 -28.81 -7.62
CA ASP A 135 -51.96 -29.74 -6.56
C ASP A 135 -51.64 -31.17 -7.03
N ASP A 136 -50.49 -31.70 -6.62
CA ASP A 136 -50.24 -33.14 -6.58
C ASP A 136 -49.38 -33.43 -5.34
N ASP A 137 -50.11 -33.62 -4.25
CA ASP A 137 -49.74 -33.95 -2.89
C ASP A 137 -49.34 -35.44 -2.75
N ASP A 138 -48.34 -35.90 -3.53
CA ASP A 138 -47.90 -37.31 -3.45
C ASP A 138 -46.43 -37.59 -3.85
N PHE A 139 -45.51 -36.61 -3.73
CA PHE A 139 -44.09 -36.87 -4.03
C PHE A 139 -43.08 -36.11 -3.16
N LEU A 140 -43.26 -36.15 -1.84
CA LEU A 140 -42.20 -35.80 -0.88
C LEU A 140 -42.10 -36.90 0.18
N GLU A 141 -41.66 -38.09 -0.25
CA GLU A 141 -40.85 -38.90 0.66
C GLU A 141 -39.55 -38.13 0.89
N GLU A 142 -39.25 -37.90 2.16
CA GLU A 142 -37.97 -37.37 2.66
C GLU A 142 -36.84 -38.24 2.14
N ASP A 143 -36.38 -37.93 0.93
CA ASP A 143 -35.31 -38.66 0.29
C ASP A 143 -34.02 -38.33 1.06
N ASP A 144 -33.42 -39.40 1.59
CA ASP A 144 -32.34 -39.50 2.57
C ASP A 144 -30.97 -39.01 2.01
N TRP A 145 -30.97 -37.92 1.22
CA TRP A 145 -29.83 -37.31 0.53
C TRP A 145 -29.18 -36.15 1.29
N ALA A 146 -29.52 -35.95 2.56
CA ALA A 146 -28.86 -34.99 3.44
C ALA A 146 -27.52 -35.55 3.95
N GLY A 147 -26.60 -35.84 3.04
CA GLY A 147 -25.19 -36.02 3.38
C GLY A 147 -24.63 -34.71 3.93
N ASP A 148 -23.63 -34.81 4.82
CA ASP A 148 -22.88 -33.69 5.41
C ASP A 148 -22.47 -32.69 4.30
N HIS A 149 -23.25 -31.62 4.13
CA HIS A 149 -23.01 -30.63 3.07
C HIS A 149 -21.87 -29.75 3.52
N ASP A 150 -20.68 -30.10 3.06
CA ASP A 150 -19.51 -29.30 3.28
C ASP A 150 -19.67 -27.92 2.61
N PRO A 151 -19.52 -26.80 3.34
CA PRO A 151 -19.51 -25.46 2.74
C PRO A 151 -18.51 -25.32 1.59
N ARG A 152 -17.48 -26.18 1.57
CA ARG A 152 -16.52 -26.30 0.47
C ARG A 152 -17.18 -26.64 -0.86
N ASP A 153 -18.19 -27.50 -0.89
CA ASP A 153 -18.78 -28.04 -2.13
C ASP A 153 -19.47 -26.96 -2.99
N TYR A 154 -19.90 -25.85 -2.37
CA TYR A 154 -20.67 -24.78 -3.04
C TYR A 154 -19.96 -23.43 -3.08
N TRP A 155 -18.71 -23.34 -2.60
CA TRP A 155 -18.03 -22.05 -2.55
C TRP A 155 -17.67 -21.52 -3.95
N LEU A 156 -17.27 -22.41 -4.87
CA LEU A 156 -16.79 -22.04 -6.21
C LEU A 156 -17.96 -21.86 -7.19
N THR A 157 -18.61 -20.69 -7.17
CA THR A 157 -19.73 -20.38 -8.07
C THR A 157 -19.27 -19.59 -9.30
N PRO A 158 -19.98 -19.69 -10.45
CA PRO A 158 -19.69 -18.87 -11.63
C PRO A 158 -19.65 -17.38 -11.32
N TYR A 159 -20.58 -16.90 -10.50
CA TYR A 159 -20.63 -15.49 -10.07
C TYR A 159 -19.34 -15.05 -9.38
N LYS A 160 -18.85 -15.81 -8.38
CA LYS A 160 -17.61 -15.46 -7.66
C LYS A 160 -16.39 -15.54 -8.57
N VAL A 161 -16.33 -16.58 -9.41
CA VAL A 161 -15.23 -16.75 -10.37
C VAL A 161 -15.17 -15.59 -11.34
N GLU A 162 -16.30 -15.20 -11.92
CA GLU A 162 -16.38 -14.08 -12.86
C GLU A 162 -15.99 -12.77 -12.17
N ARG A 163 -16.48 -12.54 -10.95
CA ARG A 163 -16.09 -11.38 -10.16
C ARG A 163 -14.58 -11.29 -9.92
N ILE A 164 -13.95 -12.41 -9.60
CA ILE A 164 -12.49 -12.50 -9.40
C ILE A 164 -11.76 -12.26 -10.73
N LYS A 165 -12.25 -12.79 -11.86
CA LYS A 165 -11.69 -12.56 -13.21
C LYS A 165 -11.74 -11.07 -13.58
N GLU A 166 -12.89 -10.42 -13.41
CA GLU A 166 -13.08 -9.00 -13.71
C GLU A 166 -12.11 -8.10 -12.92
N VAL A 167 -12.01 -8.33 -11.60
CA VAL A 167 -11.10 -7.57 -10.74
C VAL A 167 -9.65 -7.87 -11.11
N HIS A 168 -9.31 -9.13 -11.38
CA HIS A 168 -7.98 -9.54 -11.82
C HIS A 168 -7.57 -8.79 -13.11
N ASP A 169 -8.43 -8.75 -14.12
CA ASP A 169 -8.13 -8.12 -15.40
C ASP A 169 -8.05 -6.61 -15.30
N TYR A 170 -8.92 -6.00 -14.50
CA TYR A 170 -8.84 -4.58 -14.21
C TYR A 170 -7.48 -4.21 -13.61
N LEU A 171 -7.03 -4.95 -12.59
CA LEU A 171 -5.75 -4.71 -11.93
C LEU A 171 -4.56 -4.98 -12.86
N ALA A 172 -4.62 -6.06 -13.65
CA ALA A 172 -3.58 -6.39 -14.63
C ALA A 172 -3.49 -5.39 -15.78
N GLY A 173 -4.56 -4.63 -16.05
CA GLY A 173 -4.59 -3.57 -17.05
C GLY A 173 -3.98 -2.24 -16.60
N LEU A 174 -3.64 -2.07 -15.31
CA LEU A 174 -3.03 -0.85 -14.81
C LEU A 174 -1.52 -0.82 -15.14
N PRO A 175 -0.98 0.27 -15.70
CA PRO A 175 0.42 0.33 -16.11
C PRO A 175 1.42 0.28 -14.95
N GLU A 176 0.98 0.63 -13.73
CA GLU A 176 1.79 0.56 -12.52
C GLU A 176 1.87 -0.85 -11.92
N ILE A 177 1.03 -1.77 -12.40
CA ILE A 177 0.90 -3.13 -11.90
C ILE A 177 1.61 -4.08 -12.86
N GLY A 178 2.49 -4.92 -12.31
CA GLY A 178 3.16 -5.97 -13.05
C GLY A 178 2.37 -7.27 -12.98
N LYS A 179 2.82 -8.22 -12.17
CA LYS A 179 2.22 -9.55 -12.08
C LYS A 179 1.02 -9.54 -11.14
N VAL A 180 -0.10 -10.08 -11.60
CA VAL A 180 -1.30 -10.37 -10.80
C VAL A 180 -1.50 -11.89 -10.73
N LEU A 181 -1.81 -12.41 -9.55
CA LEU A 181 -2.09 -13.80 -9.26
C LEU A 181 -3.34 -13.89 -8.39
N SER A 182 -4.29 -14.74 -8.80
CA SER A 182 -5.49 -15.04 -8.02
C SER A 182 -6.05 -16.39 -8.43
N LEU A 183 -7.18 -16.78 -7.84
CA LEU A 183 -7.93 -17.95 -8.26
C LEU A 183 -8.23 -17.94 -9.77
N ALA A 184 -8.46 -16.76 -10.37
CA ALA A 184 -8.66 -16.64 -11.81
C ALA A 184 -7.46 -17.15 -12.63
N SER A 185 -6.23 -17.02 -12.12
CA SER A 185 -5.05 -17.55 -12.80
C SER A 185 -5.06 -19.08 -12.87
N VAL A 186 -5.51 -19.73 -11.80
CA VAL A 186 -5.61 -21.19 -11.71
C VAL A 186 -6.74 -21.71 -12.60
N ILE A 187 -7.90 -21.06 -12.53
CA ILE A 187 -9.07 -21.40 -13.34
C ILE A 187 -8.74 -21.25 -14.82
N ARG A 188 -8.09 -20.15 -15.23
CA ARG A 188 -7.69 -19.95 -16.65
C ARG A 188 -6.76 -21.03 -17.16
N VAL A 189 -5.82 -21.51 -16.35
CA VAL A 189 -4.96 -22.64 -16.74
C VAL A 189 -5.79 -23.92 -16.91
N ALA A 190 -6.76 -24.16 -16.02
CA ALA A 190 -7.67 -25.30 -16.15
C ALA A 190 -8.59 -25.17 -17.38
N GLU A 191 -9.12 -23.99 -17.68
CA GLU A 191 -9.93 -23.69 -18.87
C GLU A 191 -9.11 -23.91 -20.15
N GLN A 192 -7.83 -23.51 -20.16
CA GLN A 192 -6.92 -23.78 -21.28
C GLN A 192 -6.71 -25.28 -21.54
N LEU A 193 -6.69 -26.10 -20.47
CA LEU A 193 -6.66 -27.55 -20.61
C LEU A 193 -8.01 -28.12 -21.06
N HIS A 194 -9.09 -27.38 -20.82
CA HIS A 194 -10.46 -27.69 -21.25
C HIS A 194 -10.81 -27.01 -22.59
N GLU A 195 -9.90 -27.06 -23.56
CA GLU A 195 -10.10 -26.49 -24.91
C GLU A 195 -10.44 -24.99 -24.94
N GLY A 196 -10.16 -24.25 -23.86
CA GLY A 196 -10.50 -22.84 -23.70
C GLY A 196 -11.97 -22.57 -23.36
N LYS A 197 -12.76 -23.59 -22.99
CA LYS A 197 -14.14 -23.43 -22.55
C LYS A 197 -14.18 -23.05 -21.08
N GLU A 198 -15.02 -22.07 -20.75
CA GLU A 198 -15.29 -21.70 -19.36
C GLU A 198 -16.07 -22.80 -18.66
N PHE A 199 -15.79 -23.00 -17.38
CA PHE A 199 -16.48 -24.00 -16.58
C PHE A 199 -17.87 -23.51 -16.16
N ASP A 200 -18.87 -24.34 -16.39
CA ASP A 200 -20.21 -24.12 -15.84
C ASP A 200 -20.25 -24.38 -14.33
N GLY A 201 -21.30 -23.93 -13.63
CA GLY A 201 -21.42 -24.04 -12.17
C GLY A 201 -21.31 -25.48 -11.65
N ILE A 202 -21.87 -26.45 -12.38
CA ILE A 202 -21.75 -27.88 -12.04
C ILE A 202 -20.30 -28.34 -12.20
N GLU A 203 -19.64 -27.93 -13.29
CA GLU A 203 -18.26 -28.31 -13.57
C GLU A 203 -17.30 -27.71 -12.55
N LEU A 204 -17.52 -26.46 -12.12
CA LEU A 204 -16.78 -25.81 -11.03
C LEU A 204 -16.96 -26.55 -9.69
N GLY A 205 -18.18 -26.97 -9.37
CA GLY A 205 -18.45 -27.77 -8.16
C GLY A 205 -17.73 -29.13 -8.19
N VAL A 206 -17.80 -29.84 -9.32
CA VAL A 206 -17.08 -31.11 -9.51
C VAL A 206 -15.57 -30.90 -9.47
N LEU A 207 -15.06 -29.85 -10.10
CA LEU A 207 -13.65 -29.49 -10.12
C LEU A 207 -13.17 -29.27 -8.68
N ASN A 208 -13.86 -28.43 -7.91
CA ASN A 208 -13.51 -28.19 -6.52
C ASN A 208 -13.51 -29.50 -5.70
N LYS A 209 -14.50 -30.37 -5.86
CA LYS A 209 -14.56 -31.64 -5.13
C LYS A 209 -13.47 -32.65 -5.54
N LYS A 210 -13.08 -32.66 -6.81
CA LYS A 210 -12.11 -33.63 -7.36
C LYS A 210 -10.66 -33.15 -7.32
N ILE A 211 -10.39 -31.89 -7.00
CA ILE A 211 -9.01 -31.40 -6.83
C ILE A 211 -8.36 -32.15 -5.64
N PRO A 212 -7.23 -32.85 -5.86
CA PRO A 212 -6.49 -33.49 -4.77
C PRO A 212 -6.01 -32.48 -3.73
N ASP A 213 -6.00 -32.84 -2.45
CA ASP A 213 -5.63 -31.95 -1.34
C ASP A 213 -4.29 -31.24 -1.54
N ARG A 214 -3.32 -31.93 -2.14
CA ARG A 214 -2.01 -31.34 -2.45
C ARG A 214 -2.12 -30.19 -3.45
N ILE A 215 -2.91 -30.34 -4.51
CA ILE A 215 -3.10 -29.30 -5.52
C ILE A 215 -3.92 -28.15 -4.94
N ARG A 216 -4.92 -28.45 -4.11
CA ARG A 216 -5.71 -27.45 -3.39
C ARG A 216 -4.81 -26.58 -2.51
N SER A 217 -3.98 -27.20 -1.66
CA SER A 217 -3.10 -26.49 -0.73
C SER A 217 -2.07 -25.60 -1.44
N ASP A 218 -1.53 -26.07 -2.57
CA ASP A 218 -0.50 -25.33 -3.30
C ASP A 218 -1.08 -24.25 -4.23
N MET A 219 -2.26 -24.49 -4.85
CA MET A 219 -2.78 -23.67 -5.95
C MET A 219 -4.07 -22.93 -5.64
N VAL A 220 -4.92 -23.40 -4.73
CA VAL A 220 -6.25 -22.81 -4.47
C VAL A 220 -6.26 -22.04 -3.15
N ASP A 221 -5.88 -22.70 -2.05
CA ASP A 221 -5.92 -22.14 -0.68
C ASP A 221 -5.15 -20.82 -0.52
N PRO A 222 -4.02 -20.56 -1.23
CA PRO A 222 -3.35 -19.25 -1.15
C PRO A 222 -4.21 -18.08 -1.64
N TYR A 223 -5.26 -18.35 -2.42
CA TYR A 223 -6.11 -17.35 -3.05
C TYR A 223 -7.57 -17.39 -2.57
N VAL A 224 -7.94 -18.38 -1.75
CA VAL A 224 -9.34 -18.60 -1.33
C VAL A 224 -9.38 -19.00 0.13
N SER A 225 -10.22 -18.32 0.91
CA SER A 225 -10.63 -18.78 2.23
C SER A 225 -12.13 -19.07 2.20
N ILE A 226 -12.46 -20.36 2.29
CA ILE A 226 -13.85 -20.82 2.29
C ILE A 226 -14.53 -20.44 3.61
N ASP A 227 -13.82 -20.60 4.73
CA ASP A 227 -14.31 -20.29 6.08
C ASP A 227 -14.70 -18.82 6.24
N ASN A 228 -13.93 -17.90 5.66
CA ASN A 228 -14.20 -16.46 5.73
C ASN A 228 -15.00 -15.93 4.53
N ASN A 229 -15.34 -16.79 3.57
CA ASN A 229 -15.93 -16.42 2.28
C ASN A 229 -15.16 -15.29 1.54
N GLU A 230 -13.84 -15.46 1.46
CA GLU A 230 -12.90 -14.47 0.93
C GLU A 230 -12.10 -15.01 -0.27
N ALA A 231 -11.78 -14.13 -1.20
CA ALA A 231 -10.77 -14.40 -2.23
C ALA A 231 -9.64 -13.38 -2.17
N ARG A 232 -8.39 -13.86 -2.23
CA ARG A 232 -7.20 -13.04 -2.29
C ARG A 232 -6.72 -12.88 -3.73
N ILE A 233 -6.48 -11.63 -4.11
CA ILE A 233 -5.78 -11.26 -5.33
C ILE A 233 -4.44 -10.67 -4.92
N SER A 234 -3.36 -11.39 -5.23
CA SER A 234 -1.99 -10.96 -4.96
C SER A 234 -1.41 -10.31 -6.19
N LEU A 235 -0.86 -9.11 -6.05
CA LEU A 235 -0.26 -8.38 -7.14
C LEU A 235 1.08 -7.78 -6.77
N ARG A 236 1.88 -7.46 -7.79
CA ARG A 236 3.19 -6.82 -7.64
C ARG A 236 3.18 -5.49 -8.38
N ILE A 237 3.50 -4.43 -7.65
CA ILE A 237 3.61 -3.07 -8.17
C ILE A 237 5.04 -2.86 -8.69
N LEU A 238 5.16 -2.18 -9.82
CA LEU A 238 6.43 -1.78 -10.43
C LEU A 238 6.97 -0.54 -9.72
N ASP A 239 7.90 -0.75 -8.78
CA ASP A 239 8.48 0.34 -7.97
C ASP A 239 9.54 1.15 -8.71
N SER A 240 10.08 0.62 -9.83
CA SER A 240 11.12 1.24 -10.67
C SER A 240 10.60 2.34 -11.61
N LEU A 241 9.28 2.54 -11.69
CA LEU A 241 8.66 3.62 -12.45
C LEU A 241 9.00 4.98 -11.81
N GLU A 242 9.57 5.90 -12.60
CA GLU A 242 10.13 7.16 -12.08
C GLU A 242 9.07 8.05 -11.40
N ASP A 243 7.80 7.97 -11.80
CA ASP A 243 6.70 8.82 -11.29
C ASP A 243 5.64 8.03 -10.49
N ILE A 244 6.01 6.90 -9.87
CA ILE A 244 5.01 6.09 -9.14
C ILE A 244 4.48 6.80 -7.89
N ARG A 245 3.19 7.15 -7.92
CA ARG A 245 2.48 7.75 -6.79
C ARG A 245 1.68 6.68 -6.06
N ARG A 246 2.37 5.88 -5.24
CA ARG A 246 1.79 4.71 -4.54
C ARG A 246 0.49 5.04 -3.80
N LYS A 247 0.45 6.15 -3.06
CA LYS A 247 -0.76 6.56 -2.33
C LYS A 247 -1.95 6.78 -3.27
N GLU A 248 -1.73 7.52 -4.36
CA GLU A 248 -2.78 7.80 -5.34
C GLU A 248 -3.23 6.54 -6.09
N LEU A 249 -2.29 5.63 -6.40
CA LEU A 249 -2.60 4.33 -6.99
C LEU A 249 -3.50 3.50 -6.06
N LEU A 250 -3.17 3.42 -4.77
CA LEU A 250 -3.96 2.69 -3.78
C LEU A 250 -5.35 3.32 -3.58
N GLU A 251 -5.42 4.65 -3.50
CA GLU A 251 -6.71 5.38 -3.41
C GLU A 251 -7.56 5.17 -4.67
N ARG A 252 -6.95 5.19 -5.86
CA ARG A 252 -7.62 4.92 -7.12
C ARG A 252 -8.13 3.48 -7.17
N ILE A 253 -7.30 2.49 -6.85
CA ILE A 253 -7.72 1.08 -6.82
C ILE A 253 -8.89 0.91 -5.84
N SER A 254 -8.78 1.42 -4.62
CA SER A 254 -9.86 1.33 -3.63
C SER A 254 -11.15 2.00 -4.12
N SER A 255 -11.08 3.20 -4.69
CA SER A 255 -12.23 3.90 -5.26
C SER A 255 -12.83 3.17 -6.47
N ASP A 256 -12.02 2.60 -7.33
CA ASP A 256 -12.47 1.88 -8.52
C ASP A 256 -13.12 0.54 -8.15
N LEU A 257 -12.58 -0.18 -7.16
CA LEU A 257 -13.18 -1.41 -6.61
C LEU A 257 -14.54 -1.15 -5.93
N SER A 258 -14.70 -0.01 -5.27
CA SER A 258 -16.00 0.38 -4.71
C SER A 258 -16.99 0.82 -5.78
N SER A 259 -16.57 1.70 -6.70
CA SER A 259 -17.50 2.34 -7.65
C SER A 259 -17.88 1.50 -8.87
N LYS A 260 -16.93 0.81 -9.51
CA LYS A 260 -17.18 0.03 -10.74
C LYS A 260 -17.74 -1.35 -10.46
N PHE A 261 -17.59 -1.76 -9.21
CA PHE A 261 -17.50 -3.14 -8.83
C PHE A 261 -18.38 -3.41 -7.59
N GLY A 262 -18.79 -2.37 -6.85
CA GLY A 262 -19.67 -2.53 -5.70
C GLY A 262 -19.06 -3.36 -4.58
N LEU A 263 -17.73 -3.49 -4.55
CA LEU A 263 -16.99 -4.24 -3.53
C LEU A 263 -16.49 -3.25 -2.48
N SER A 264 -16.79 -3.51 -1.21
CA SER A 264 -16.30 -2.74 -0.06
C SER A 264 -15.20 -3.48 0.67
#